data_AF-A0A4S2A8E6-F1
#
_entry.id   AF-A0A4S2A8E6-F1
#
_cell.length_a   1.000
_cell.length_b   1.000
_cell.length_c   1.000
_cell.angle_alpha   90.00
_cell.angle_beta   90.00
_cell.angle_gamma   90.00
#
_symmetry.space_group_name_H-M   'P 1'
#
loop_
_entity.id
_entity.type
_entity.pdbx_description
1 polymer ?
#
loop_
_entity_poly.entity_id
_entity_poly.type
_entity_poly.pdbx_seq_one_letter_code
_entity_poly.pdbx_strand_id
1 'polypeptide(L)' 'MLGYIVWLLKRQKRDRDANSTGTMLLLRVQLIEYHDKYMKLGSIPSYAYENFVEMYQAYHELGGNGMVTTIW' A
#
# COMPACT_ATOMS: atom_id res chain seq x y z
N MET A 1 -17.67 17.05 -28.91
CA MET A 1 -17.95 15.97 -27.93
C MET A 1 -16.70 15.19 -27.52
N LEU A 2 -15.84 14.75 -28.44
CA LEU A 2 -14.61 13.98 -28.12
C LEU A 2 -13.65 14.66 -27.10
N GLY A 3 -13.45 15.97 -27.19
CA GLY A 3 -12.56 16.69 -26.28
C GLY A 3 -12.98 16.64 -24.81
N TYR A 4 -14.29 16.62 -24.53
CA TYR A 4 -14.82 16.50 -23.17
C TYR A 4 -14.60 15.10 -22.60
N ILE A 5 -14.76 14.06 -23.43
CA ILE A 5 -14.48 12.67 -23.05
C ILE A 5 -12.99 12.49 -22.72
N VAL A 6 -12.08 13.04 -23.53
CA VAL A 6 -10.64 12.99 -23.26
C VAL A 6 -10.27 13.74 -21.97
N TRP A 7 -10.87 14.91 -21.74
CA TRP A 7 -10.67 15.67 -20.50
C TRP A 7 -11.15 14.90 -19.27
N LEU A 8 -12.32 14.27 -19.35
CA LEU A 8 -12.90 13.48 -18.26
C LEU A 8 -12.06 12.24 -17.97
N LEU A 9 -11.56 11.55 -19.00
CA LEU A 9 -10.63 10.43 -18.86
C LEU A 9 -9.30 10.85 -18.22
N LYS A 10 -8.72 11.99 -18.63
CA LYS A 10 -7.51 12.53 -18.02
C LYS A 10 -7.72 12.88 -16.54
N ARG A 11 -8.87 13.46 -16.20
CA ARG A 11 -9.23 13.81 -14.82
C ARG A 11 -9.43 12.57 -13.96
N GLN A 12 -10.17 11.57 -14.44
CA GLN A 12 -10.34 10.29 -13.76
C GLN A 12 -9.03 9.52 -13.56
N LYS A 13 -8.09 9.60 -14.51
CA LYS A 13 -6.76 9.00 -14.37
C LYS A 13 -5.98 9.69 -13.25
N ARG A 14 -5.94 11.02 -13.24
CA ARG A 14 -5.26 11.81 -12.20
C ARG A 14 -5.84 11.57 -10.80
N ASP A 15 -7.16 11.52 -10.68
CA ASP A 15 -7.82 11.28 -9.38
C ASP A 15 -7.56 9.84 -8.89
N ARG A 16 -7.50 8.85 -9.81
CA ARG A 16 -7.09 7.48 -9.49
C ARG A 16 -5.63 7.39 -9.05
N ASP A 17 -4.72 8.08 -9.74
CA ASP A 17 -3.29 8.08 -9.43
C ASP A 17 -3.01 8.74 -8.06
N ALA A 18 -3.75 9.80 -7.71
CA ALA A 18 -3.66 10.41 -6.38
C ALA A 18 -4.21 9.47 -5.29
N ASN A 19 -5.32 8.78 -5.56
CA ASN A 19 -5.94 7.88 -4.60
C ASN A 19 -5.11 6.60 -4.36
N SER A 20 -4.49 6.06 -5.42
CA SER A 20 -3.56 4.93 -5.30
C SER A 20 -2.32 5.32 -4.49
N THR A 21 -1.77 6.52 -4.73
CA THR A 21 -0.64 7.05 -3.96
C THR A 21 -0.98 7.25 -2.48
N GLY A 22 -2.15 7.82 -2.17
CA GLY A 22 -2.61 7.99 -0.79
C GLY A 22 -2.81 6.66 -0.07
N THR A 23 -3.43 5.69 -0.74
CA THR A 23 -3.65 4.34 -0.19
C THR A 23 -2.32 3.60 0.06
N MET A 24 -1.36 3.72 -0.86
CA MET A 24 -0.02 3.16 -0.70
C MET A 24 0.73 3.72 0.51
N LEU A 25 0.65 5.04 0.76
CA LEU A 25 1.27 5.66 1.93
C LEU A 25 0.64 5.19 3.25
N LEU A 26 -0.69 5.03 3.29
CA LEU A 26 -1.40 4.50 4.46
C LEU A 26 -1.01 3.04 4.73
N LEU A 27 -0.97 2.19 3.70
CA LEU A 27 -0.50 0.81 3.82
C LEU A 27 0.93 0.75 4.36
N ARG A 28 1.81 1.65 3.91
CA ARG A 28 3.20 1.72 4.40
C ARG A 28 3.27 2.02 5.90
N VAL A 29 2.53 3.03 6.37
CA VAL A 29 2.47 3.37 7.80
C VAL A 29 1.97 2.19 8.60
N GLN A 30 0.91 1.53 8.10
CA GLN A 30 0.31 0.40 8.78
C GLN A 30 1.25 -0.80 8.86
N LEU A 31 2.00 -1.12 7.80
CA LEU A 31 3.05 -2.14 7.82
C LEU A 31 4.14 -1.83 8.86
N ILE A 32 4.59 -0.57 8.95
CA ILE A 32 5.61 -0.15 9.94
C ILE A 32 5.09 -0.31 11.36
N GLU A 33 3.87 0.14 11.65
CA GLU A 33 3.24 0.01 12.97
C GLU A 33 2.99 -1.45 13.35
N TYR A 34 2.56 -2.28 12.38
CA TYR A 34 2.38 -3.71 12.57
C TYR A 34 3.70 -4.35 12.95
N HIS A 35 4.76 -4.08 12.18
CA HIS A 35 6.10 -4.59 12.45
C HIS A 35 6.60 -4.19 13.84
N ASP A 36 6.53 -2.92 14.21
CA ASP A 36 6.98 -2.44 15.53
C ASP A 36 6.21 -3.09 16.68
N LYS A 37 4.89 -3.28 16.53
CA LYS A 37 4.05 -3.96 17.53
C LYS A 37 4.48 -5.39 17.77
N TYR A 38 4.69 -6.16 16.70
CA TYR A 38 5.02 -7.57 16.82
C TYR A 38 6.49 -7.83 17.15
N MET A 39 7.40 -6.94 16.75
CA MET A 39 8.79 -6.94 17.21
C MET A 39 8.88 -6.74 18.73
N LYS A 40 8.06 -5.85 19.29
CA LYS A 40 7.96 -5.68 20.75
C LYS A 40 7.36 -6.90 21.46
N LEU A 41 6.44 -7.61 20.81
CA LEU A 41 5.81 -8.82 21.37
C LEU A 41 6.71 -10.06 21.27
N GLY A 42 7.73 -10.05 20.41
CA GLY A 42 8.63 -11.18 20.15
C GLY A 42 7.96 -12.43 19.57
N SER A 43 6.67 -12.35 19.23
CA SER A 43 5.91 -13.45 18.64
C SER A 43 4.82 -12.92 17.71
N ILE A 44 4.78 -13.46 16.49
CA ILE A 44 3.74 -13.18 15.50
C ILE A 44 2.84 -14.42 15.40
N PRO A 45 1.53 -14.29 15.68
CA PRO A 45 0.57 -15.33 15.35
C PRO A 45 0.49 -15.55 13.83
N SER A 46 0.32 -16.80 13.37
CA SER A 46 0.34 -17.14 11.93
C SER A 46 -0.66 -16.32 11.10
N TYR A 47 -1.85 -16.04 11.62
CA TYR A 47 -2.85 -15.21 10.94
C TYR A 47 -2.40 -13.75 10.74
N ALA A 48 -1.60 -13.22 11.69
CA ALA A 48 -1.09 -11.86 11.62
C ALA A 48 0.06 -11.75 10.62
N TYR A 49 0.84 -12.82 10.47
CA TYR A 49 1.87 -12.94 9.45
C TYR A 49 1.27 -13.00 8.04
N GLU A 50 0.26 -13.84 7.81
CA GLU A 50 -0.42 -13.94 6.52
C GLU A 50 -1.03 -12.61 6.09
N ASN A 51 -1.75 -11.92 6.99
CA ASN A 51 -2.28 -10.58 6.72
C ASN A 51 -1.18 -9.56 6.40
N PHE A 52 -0.04 -9.63 7.08
CA PHE A 52 1.09 -8.74 6.81
C PHE A 52 1.68 -8.99 5.41
N VAL A 53 1.79 -10.25 5.00
CA VAL A 53 2.28 -10.64 3.67
C VAL A 53 1.32 -10.18 2.58
N GLU A 54 0.01 -10.36 2.75
CA GLU A 54 -1.00 -9.87 1.79
C GLU A 54 -0.98 -8.34 1.68
N MET A 55 -0.89 -7.62 2.79
CA MET A 55 -0.76 -6.16 2.80
C MET A 55 0.54 -5.69 2.13
N TYR A 56 1.64 -6.39 2.34
CA TYR A 56 2.93 -6.11 1.70
C TYR A 56 2.87 -6.35 0.19
N GLN A 57 2.25 -7.45 -0.26
CA GLN A 57 2.04 -7.72 -1.68
C GLN A 57 1.19 -6.62 -2.34
N ALA A 58 0.08 -6.23 -1.71
CA ALA A 58 -0.76 -5.13 -2.20
C ALA A 58 0.00 -3.79 -2.28
N TYR A 59 0.85 -3.47 -1.29
CA TYR A 59 1.72 -2.29 -1.32
C TYR A 59 2.73 -2.35 -2.48
N HIS A 60 3.29 -3.54 -2.75
CA HIS A 60 4.24 -3.72 -3.84
C HIS A 60 3.59 -3.60 -5.22
N GLU A 61 2.39 -4.18 -5.40
CA GLU A 61 1.61 -4.07 -6.63
C GLU A 61 1.19 -2.62 -6.96
N LEU A 62 0.99 -1.80 -5.92
CA LEU A 62 0.70 -0.37 -6.07
C LEU A 62 1.91 0.48 -6.50
N GLY A 63 3.08 -0.13 -6.72
CA GLY A 63 4.31 0.56 -7.13
C GLY A 63 5.14 1.07 -5.95
N GLY A 64 4.95 0.53 -4.74
CA GLY A 64 5.73 0.87 -3.57
C GLY A 64 7.21 0.54 -3.75
N ASN A 65 8.08 1.55 -3.61
CA ASN A 65 9.52 1.32 -3.51
C ASN A 65 9.78 0.32 -2.38
N GLY A 66 10.62 -0.69 -2.65
CA GLY A 66 10.93 -1.84 -1.79
C GLY A 66 11.61 -1.50 -0.45
N MET A 67 11.35 -0.32 0.13
CA MET A 67 11.86 0.09 1.44
C MET A 67 11.36 -0.76 2.62
N VAL A 68 10.34 -1.61 2.43
CA VAL A 68 9.88 -2.60 3.41
C VAL A 68 10.41 -4.00 3.06
N THR A 69 11.62 -4.11 2.46
CA THR A 69 12.23 -5.42 2.16
C THR A 69 13.04 -6.00 3.31
N THR A 70 13.39 -5.21 4.32
CA THR A 70 14.07 -5.72 5.51
C THR A 70 13.04 -6.01 6.59
N ILE A 71 12.49 -7.23 6.55
CA ILE A 71 11.61 -7.80 7.57
C ILE A 71 12.52 -8.61 8.51
N TRP A 72 12.91 -8.03 9.65
CA TRP A 72 13.64 -8.74 10.71
C TRP A 72 13.31 -8.14 12.06
#